data_AF-A0A1M6DBY6-F1
#
_entry.id   AF-A0A1M6DBY6-F1
#
_cell.length_a   1.000
_cell.length_b   1.000
_cell.length_c   1.000
_cell.angle_alpha   90.00
_cell.angle_beta   90.00
_cell.angle_gamma   90.00
#
_symmetry.space_group_name_H-M   'P 1'
#
loop_
_entity.id
_entity.type
_entity.pdbx_description
1 polymer ?
#
loop_
_entity_poly.entity_id
_entity_poly.type
_entity_poly.pdbx_seq_one_letter_code
_entity_poly.pdbx_strand_id
1 'polypeptide(L)'
;MDVFPDFDGLAGIGDLREVVGALLMFALVIAVLMLIVSAIIWAVSSSTGNYSAASKGRVGVLVSLGGAVLAGAGVAWMNWLIGVGQQL
;
A
#
# COMPACT_ATOMS: atom_id res chain seq x y z
N MET A 1 -43.25 -13.66 11.62
CA MET A 1 -41.88 -14.21 11.62
C MET A 1 -40.98 -13.08 11.20
N ASP A 2 -40.48 -12.30 12.16
CA ASP A 2 -39.57 -11.19 11.90
C ASP A 2 -38.21 -11.75 11.50
N VAL A 3 -37.91 -11.71 10.21
CA VAL A 3 -36.59 -12.04 9.69
C VAL A 3 -35.70 -10.82 9.93
N PHE A 4 -35.11 -10.76 11.11
CA PHE A 4 -34.06 -9.79 11.40
C PHE A 4 -32.73 -10.30 10.81
N PRO A 5 -31.94 -9.44 10.15
CA PRO A 5 -30.60 -9.80 9.72
C PRO A 5 -29.75 -10.18 10.93
N ASP A 6 -29.15 -11.37 10.87
CA ASP A 6 -28.21 -11.86 11.86
C ASP A 6 -26.86 -11.15 11.66
N PHE A 7 -26.51 -10.29 12.61
CA PHE A 7 -25.25 -9.56 12.62
C PHE A 7 -24.17 -10.25 13.47
N ASP A 8 -24.41 -11.45 13.98
CA ASP A 8 -23.43 -12.23 14.75
C ASP A 8 -22.18 -12.55 13.89
N GLY A 9 -22.37 -12.77 12.58
CA GLY A 9 -21.27 -12.90 11.62
C GLY A 9 -20.45 -11.62 11.39
N LEU A 10 -20.95 -10.45 11.81
CA LEU A 10 -20.26 -9.17 11.77
C LEU A 10 -19.47 -8.87 13.07
N ALA A 11 -19.51 -9.73 14.08
CA ALA A 11 -18.72 -9.53 15.30
C ALA A 11 -17.21 -9.49 15.01
N GLY A 12 -16.73 -10.20 13.98
CA GLY A 12 -15.31 -10.28 13.61
C GLY A 12 -14.76 -9.11 12.77
N ILE A 13 -15.56 -8.11 12.39
CA ILE A 13 -15.08 -7.01 11.53
C ILE A 13 -14.01 -6.16 12.26
N GLY A 14 -14.10 -6.07 13.59
CA GLY A 14 -13.10 -5.37 14.41
C GLY A 14 -11.70 -5.97 14.26
N ASP A 15 -11.59 -7.29 14.45
CA ASP A 15 -10.34 -8.03 14.31
C ASP A 15 -9.80 -7.98 12.88
N LEU A 16 -10.67 -8.10 11.87
CA LEU A 16 -10.31 -7.95 10.46
C LEU A 16 -9.72 -6.57 10.17
N ARG A 17 -10.32 -5.50 10.72
CA ARG A 17 -9.82 -4.14 10.54
C ARG A 17 -8.44 -3.95 11.19
N GLU A 18 -8.21 -4.54 12.36
CA GLU A 18 -6.93 -4.46 13.06
C GLU A 18 -5.82 -5.20 12.28
N VAL A 19 -6.11 -6.41 11.79
CA VAL A 19 -5.19 -7.18 10.95
C VAL A 19 -4.88 -6.43 9.63
N VAL A 20 -5.89 -5.89 8.96
CA VAL A 20 -5.71 -5.11 7.72
C VAL A 20 -4.88 -3.85 7.99
N GLY A 21 -5.13 -3.15 9.10
CA GLY A 21 -4.34 -2.00 9.51
C GLY A 21 -2.87 -2.34 9.74
N ALA A 22 -2.59 -3.45 10.42
CA ALA A 22 -1.24 -3.95 10.63
C ALA A 22 -0.55 -4.31 9.31
N LEU A 23 -1.21 -5.06 8.43
CA LEU A 23 -0.69 -5.42 7.11
C LEU A 23 -0.35 -4.20 6.25
N LEU A 24 -1.19 -3.15 6.30
CA LEU A 24 -0.96 -1.92 5.57
C LEU A 24 0.28 -1.18 6.07
N MET A 25 0.51 -1.17 7.38
CA MET A 25 1.72 -0.61 7.98
C MET A 25 2.97 -1.35 7.48
N PHE A 26 2.95 -2.68 7.51
CA PHE A 26 4.06 -3.50 6.98
C PHE A 26 4.31 -3.24 5.50
N ALA A 27 3.25 -3.16 4.68
CA ALA A 27 3.36 -2.89 3.26
C ALA A 27 4.04 -1.54 2.98
N LEU A 28 3.64 -0.47 3.70
CA LEU A 28 4.25 0.85 3.57
C LEU A 28 5.71 0.86 4.03
N VAL A 29 6.02 0.22 5.16
CA VAL A 29 7.41 0.11 5.66
C VAL A 29 8.30 -0.59 4.64
N ILE A 30 7.86 -1.72 4.09
CA ILE A 30 8.62 -2.48 3.08
C ILE A 30 8.79 -1.65 1.80
N ALA A 31 7.74 -0.96 1.35
CA ALA A 31 7.81 -0.10 0.17
C ALA A 31 8.86 1.01 0.34
N VAL A 32 8.89 1.68 1.51
CA VAL A 32 9.88 2.72 1.81
C VAL A 32 11.30 2.16 1.90
N LEU A 33 11.49 1.01 2.57
CA LEU A 33 12.80 0.35 2.63
C LEU A 33 13.33 0.01 1.24
N MET A 34 12.48 -0.55 0.37
CA MET A 34 12.84 -0.86 -1.02
C MET A 34 13.14 0.40 -1.84
N LEU A 35 12.41 1.49 -1.61
CA LEU A 35 12.68 2.78 -2.26
C LEU A 35 14.07 3.30 -1.89
N ILE A 36 14.43 3.25 -0.60
CA ILE A 36 15.75 3.67 -0.11
C ILE A 36 16.86 2.84 -0.75
N VAL A 37 16.74 1.51 -0.76
CA VAL A 37 17.73 0.61 -1.38
C VAL A 37 17.90 0.94 -2.87
N SER A 38 16.79 1.10 -3.59
CA SER A 38 16.83 1.41 -5.01
C SER A 38 17.43 2.79 -5.30
N ALA A 39 17.15 3.79 -4.45
CA ALA A 39 17.72 5.13 -4.56
C ALA A 39 19.24 5.13 -4.34
N ILE A 40 19.73 4.34 -3.37
CA ILE A 40 21.18 4.17 -3.12
C ILE A 40 21.85 3.52 -4.33
N ILE A 41 21.29 2.41 -4.85
CA ILE A 41 21.84 1.73 -6.03
C ILE A 41 21.87 2.68 -7.22
N TRP A 42 20.82 3.46 -7.43
CA TRP A 42 20.77 4.45 -8.50
C TRP A 42 21.85 5.53 -8.33
N ALA A 43 21.97 6.13 -7.14
CA ALA A 43 22.96 7.17 -6.85
C ALA A 43 24.40 6.67 -7.07
N VAL A 44 24.76 5.53 -6.47
CA VAL A 44 26.12 4.96 -6.58
C VAL A 44 26.45 4.55 -8.01
N SER A 45 25.51 3.95 -8.73
CA SER A 45 25.74 3.51 -10.12
C SER A 45 25.83 4.69 -11.09
N SER A 46 25.08 5.77 -10.81
CA SER A 46 25.15 7.00 -11.59
C SER A 46 26.48 7.73 -11.44
N SER A 47 27.10 7.68 -10.25
CA SER A 47 28.42 8.27 -10.01
C SER A 47 29.58 7.44 -10.55
N THR A 48 29.40 6.13 -10.72
CA THR A 48 30.44 5.21 -11.26
C THR A 48 30.35 4.98 -12.77
N GLY A 49 29.38 5.58 -13.47
CA GLY A 49 29.20 5.40 -14.92
C GLY A 49 28.65 4.02 -15.32
N ASN A 50 28.13 3.24 -14.37
CA ASN A 50 27.56 1.92 -14.63
C ASN A 50 26.08 2.01 -15.02
N TYR A 51 25.81 2.22 -16.31
CA TYR A 51 24.47 2.44 -16.87
C TYR A 51 23.48 1.29 -16.61
N SER A 52 23.94 0.05 -16.54
CA SER A 52 23.07 -1.14 -16.32
C SER A 52 22.51 -1.18 -14.90
N ALA A 53 23.31 -0.83 -13.90
CA ALA A 53 22.86 -0.77 -12.51
C ALA A 53 22.07 0.53 -12.21
N ALA A 54 22.42 1.64 -12.88
CA ALA A 54 21.68 2.90 -12.76
C ALA A 54 20.25 2.80 -13.33
N SER A 55 20.04 2.09 -14.44
CA SER A 55 18.70 1.88 -15.01
C SER A 55 17.83 1.00 -14.11
N LYS A 56 18.39 -0.09 -13.55
CA LYS A 56 17.71 -0.96 -12.58
C LYS A 56 17.33 -0.21 -11.30
N GLY A 57 18.21 0.67 -10.81
CA GLY A 57 17.93 1.53 -9.66
C GLY A 57 16.77 2.53 -9.90
N ARG A 58 16.63 3.07 -11.12
CA ARG A 58 15.46 3.92 -11.46
C ARG A 58 14.16 3.14 -11.47
N VAL A 59 14.16 1.96 -12.08
CA VAL A 59 12.96 1.10 -12.14
C VAL A 59 12.52 0.68 -10.75
N GLY A 60 13.45 0.30 -9.86
CA GLY A 60 13.09 -0.06 -8.49
C GLY A 60 12.53 1.10 -7.67
N VAL A 61 12.97 2.35 -7.91
CA VAL A 61 12.36 3.55 -7.28
C VAL A 61 10.95 3.76 -7.79
N LEU A 62 10.71 3.61 -9.11
CA LEU A 62 9.36 3.77 -9.67
C LEU A 62 8.39 2.69 -9.18
N VAL A 63 8.83 1.43 -9.07
CA VAL A 63 8.00 0.33 -8.58
C VAL A 63 7.67 0.49 -7.09
N SER A 64 8.65 0.84 -6.26
CA SER A 64 8.42 1.07 -4.82
C SER A 64 7.54 2.29 -4.57
N LEU A 65 7.73 3.37 -5.32
CA LEU A 65 6.85 4.54 -5.29
C LEU A 65 5.43 4.18 -5.71
N GLY A 66 5.27 3.43 -6.80
CA GLY A 66 3.97 2.95 -7.27
C GLY A 66 3.27 2.10 -6.22
N GLY A 67 3.98 1.18 -5.58
CA GLY A 67 3.44 0.35 -4.48
C GLY A 67 2.98 1.18 -3.28
N ALA A 68 3.77 2.17 -2.87
CA ALA A 68 3.41 3.06 -1.76
C ALA A 68 2.17 3.92 -2.09
N VAL A 69 2.10 4.48 -3.30
CA VAL A 69 0.96 5.27 -3.75
C VAL A 69 -0.29 4.41 -3.86
N LEU A 70 -0.20 3.19 -4.41
CA LEU A 70 -1.34 2.27 -4.50
C LEU A 70 -1.85 1.85 -3.12
N ALA A 71 -0.96 1.53 -2.18
CA ALA A 71 -1.33 1.16 -0.81
C ALA A 71 -2.04 2.32 -0.08
N GLY A 72 -1.56 3.56 -0.23
CA GLY A 72 -2.18 4.74 0.37
C GLY A 72 -3.48 5.17 -0.32
N ALA A 73 -3.46 5.28 -1.65
CA ALA A 73 -4.60 5.73 -2.45
C ALA A 73 -5.77 4.73 -2.41
N GLY A 74 -5.49 3.42 -2.30
CA GLY A 74 -6.52 2.40 -2.17
C GLY A 74 -7.40 2.59 -0.93
N VAL A 75 -6.80 2.96 0.21
CA VAL A 75 -7.54 3.25 1.45
C VAL A 75 -8.41 4.49 1.30
N ALA A 76 -7.85 5.57 0.74
CA ALA A 76 -8.59 6.81 0.50
C ALA A 76 -9.78 6.58 -0.46
N TRP A 77 -9.57 5.80 -1.51
CA TRP A 77 -10.60 5.47 -2.49
C TRP A 77 -11.73 4.61 -1.88
N MET A 78 -11.39 3.58 -1.09
CA MET A 78 -12.39 2.80 -0.36
C MET A 78 -13.24 3.66 0.57
N ASN A 79 -12.61 4.57 1.32
CA ASN A 79 -13.34 5.48 2.22
C ASN A 79 -14.29 6.39 1.44
N TRP A 80 -13.89 6.87 0.27
CA TRP A 80 -14.76 7.65 -0.61
C TRP A 80 -15.96 6.83 -1.11
N LEU A 81 -15.75 5.59 -1.59
CA LEU A 81 -16.82 4.70 -2.05
C LEU A 81 -17.85 4.40 -0.95
N ILE A 82 -17.38 4.16 0.28
CA ILE A 82 -18.25 3.96 1.44
C ILE A 82 -19.09 5.22 1.69
N GLY A 83 -18.48 6.41 1.63
CA GLY A 83 -19.18 7.68 1.81
C GLY A 83 -20.25 7.93 0.75
N VAL A 84 -19.99 7.59 -0.52
CA VAL A 84 -20.98 7.67 -1.61
C VAL A 84 -22.14 6.70 -1.36
N GLY A 85 -21.86 5.47 -0.92
CA GLY A 85 -22.90 4.48 -0.62
C GLY A 85 -23.79 4.85 0.57
N GLN A 86 -23.28 5.63 1.53
CA GLN A 86 -24.07 6.15 2.66
C GLN A 86 -24.98 7.33 2.28
N GLN A 87 -24.72 8.00 1.16
CA GLN A 87 -25.52 9.12 0.67
C GLN A 87 -26.69 8.71 -0.24
N LEU A 88 -26.67 7.47 -0.75
CA LEU A 88 -27.72 6.86 -1.58
C LEU A 88 -28.72 6.09 -0.70
#